data_AF-A0A177LGR7-F1
#
_entry.id   AF-A0A177LGR7-F1
#
_cell.length_a   1.000
_cell.length_b   1.000
_cell.length_c   1.000
_cell.angle_alpha   90.00
_cell.angle_beta   90.00
_cell.angle_gamma   90.00
#
_symmetry.space_group_name_H-M   'P 1'
#
loop_
_entity.id
_entity.type
_entity.pdbx_description
1 polymer ?
#
loop_
_entity_poly.entity_id
_entity_poly.type
_entity_poly.pdbx_seq_one_letter_code
_entity_poly.pdbx_strand_id
1 'polypeptide(L)'
;MKIIGKMFFVSLIFILIACNGQENKTISTDKSTTNSTKIDNKMREKFDFDVYQKSLENDGIYNLPNKNTVYMISPPNPDYEKQKEDSIKNGSPAHFWEGDGSGFQYERLPKPSFETIYKEFGADGYIIKKEHFIGQNTKVGVSEYFDKNGNVKTIDEDKKCGKIKPIDALKFLETKGILNLKTGEVQQTTSDEDKFGLSFIEEKGHKYFVIVIKEGKSYDGPIGRGEPPAGSSIAYYMDGETGVVTSKK
;
A
#
# COMPACT_ATOMS: atom_id res chain seq x y z
N MET A 1 25.14 -67.14 25.72
CA MET A 1 24.20 -67.93 26.54
C MET A 1 22.86 -67.20 26.51
N LYS A 2 21.84 -67.77 25.85
CA LYS A 2 20.48 -67.20 25.78
C LYS A 2 19.77 -67.46 27.12
N ILE A 3 19.15 -66.45 27.72
CA ILE A 3 17.94 -66.64 28.53
C ILE A 3 16.92 -65.57 28.14
N ILE A 4 15.79 -66.09 27.70
CA ILE A 4 14.51 -65.45 27.42
C ILE A 4 13.73 -65.38 28.74
N GLY A 5 12.96 -64.32 28.99
CA GLY A 5 12.03 -64.33 30.11
C GLY A 5 11.16 -63.07 30.20
N LYS A 6 9.98 -63.13 29.58
CA LYS A 6 8.86 -62.19 29.73
C LYS A 6 8.46 -62.06 31.21
N MET A 7 8.00 -60.87 31.63
CA MET A 7 6.68 -60.77 32.27
C MET A 7 6.18 -59.32 32.28
N PHE A 8 5.06 -59.14 31.59
CA PHE A 8 4.14 -58.03 31.76
C PHE A 8 3.58 -58.08 33.19
N PHE A 9 3.66 -56.96 33.91
CA PHE A 9 2.70 -56.64 34.96
C PHE A 9 2.13 -55.27 34.64
N VAL A 10 0.90 -55.28 34.14
CA VAL A 10 0.03 -54.11 34.06
C VAL A 10 -0.36 -53.77 35.49
N SER A 11 0.03 -52.60 35.97
CA SER A 11 -0.61 -51.98 37.13
C SER A 11 -0.91 -50.52 36.77
N LEU A 12 -2.20 -50.31 36.51
CA LEU A 12 -2.83 -49.04 36.26
C LEU A 12 -3.02 -48.37 37.62
N ILE A 13 -2.18 -47.40 37.96
CA ILE A 13 -2.46 -46.46 39.06
C ILE A 13 -2.49 -45.06 38.46
N PHE A 14 -3.71 -44.57 38.30
CA PHE A 14 -4.00 -43.16 38.08
C PHE A 14 -3.63 -42.38 39.33
N ILE A 15 -2.56 -41.59 39.26
CA ILE A 15 -2.34 -40.47 40.18
C ILE A 15 -2.36 -39.21 39.34
N LEU A 16 -3.42 -38.43 39.53
CA LEU A 16 -3.55 -37.06 39.08
C LEU A 16 -2.46 -36.23 39.76
N ILE A 17 -1.41 -35.90 39.01
CA ILE A 17 -0.48 -34.84 39.38
C ILE A 17 -0.89 -33.61 38.60
N ALA A 18 -1.31 -32.58 39.34
CA ALA A 18 -1.49 -31.23 38.85
C ALA A 18 -0.19 -30.75 38.20
N CYS A 19 -0.21 -30.54 36.88
CA CYS A 19 0.86 -29.84 36.19
C CYS A 19 0.69 -28.34 36.39
N ASN A 20 1.42 -27.78 37.36
CA ASN A 20 2.05 -26.47 37.15
C ASN A 20 3.13 -26.65 36.08
N GLY A 21 2.73 -26.48 34.82
CA GLY A 21 3.64 -26.53 33.68
C GLY A 21 4.31 -25.18 33.48
N GLN A 22 5.54 -25.05 33.99
CA GLN A 22 6.54 -24.22 33.32
C GLN A 22 6.76 -24.83 31.93
N GLU A 23 6.34 -24.14 30.88
CA GLU A 23 6.82 -24.44 29.53
C GLU A 23 8.04 -23.61 29.18
N ASN A 24 9.00 -24.36 28.65
CA ASN A 24 10.36 -23.98 28.32
C ASN A 24 10.42 -22.92 27.23
N LYS A 25 11.39 -22.01 27.39
CA LYS A 25 11.97 -21.22 26.30
C LYS A 25 12.54 -22.17 25.25
N THR A 26 11.89 -22.25 24.10
CA THR A 26 12.57 -22.62 22.86
C THR A 26 12.94 -21.32 22.14
N ILE A 27 14.24 -21.13 21.96
CA ILE A 27 14.83 -20.06 21.16
C ILE A 27 14.47 -20.34 19.70
N SER A 28 13.63 -19.49 19.11
CA SER A 28 13.57 -19.30 17.66
C SER A 28 13.88 -17.84 17.37
N THR A 29 15.05 -17.63 16.79
CA THR A 29 15.48 -16.43 16.09
C THR A 29 14.49 -16.07 14.98
N ASP A 30 13.74 -15.00 15.18
CA ASP A 30 13.66 -13.85 14.25
C ASP A 30 12.66 -12.82 14.81
N LYS A 31 13.20 -11.76 15.41
CA LYS A 31 12.42 -10.63 15.90
C LYS A 31 12.08 -9.71 14.73
N SER A 32 10.95 -9.98 14.06
CA SER A 32 10.14 -8.88 13.51
C SER A 32 9.28 -8.34 14.64
N THR A 33 9.71 -7.25 15.24
CA THR A 33 9.00 -6.58 16.35
C THR A 33 7.65 -6.07 15.84
N THR A 34 6.61 -6.87 16.01
CA THR A 34 5.22 -6.47 15.77
C THR A 34 4.65 -6.04 17.11
N ASN A 35 4.59 -4.74 17.38
CA ASN A 35 3.94 -4.21 18.57
C ASN A 35 2.43 -4.16 18.32
N SER A 36 1.70 -5.23 18.65
CA SER A 36 0.24 -5.17 18.73
C SER A 36 -0.16 -4.55 20.06
N THR A 37 -0.39 -3.24 20.08
CA THR A 37 -0.94 -2.57 21.27
C THR A 37 -2.45 -2.83 21.29
N LYS A 38 -2.95 -3.49 22.35
CA LYS A 38 -4.39 -3.63 22.59
C LYS A 38 -4.91 -2.25 23.01
N ILE A 39 -5.65 -1.59 22.11
CA ILE A 39 -6.25 -0.27 22.37
C ILE A 39 -7.69 -0.49 22.85
N ASP A 40 -8.07 0.18 23.93
CA ASP A 40 -9.45 0.34 24.37
C ASP A 40 -10.36 0.75 23.20
N ASN A 41 -11.24 -0.15 22.76
CA ASN A 41 -12.41 0.07 21.87
C ASN A 41 -12.34 1.30 20.92
N LYS A 42 -11.22 1.49 20.20
CA LYS A 42 -11.12 2.55 19.21
C LYS A 42 -11.89 2.07 17.99
N MET A 43 -13.11 2.58 17.82
CA MET A 43 -13.95 2.28 16.67
C MET A 43 -13.14 2.52 15.39
N ARG A 44 -13.04 1.50 14.53
CA ARG A 44 -12.37 1.59 13.22
C ARG A 44 -13.01 2.73 12.42
N GLU A 45 -12.21 3.48 11.68
CA GLU A 45 -12.73 4.48 10.74
C GLU A 45 -13.73 3.79 9.80
N LYS A 46 -14.88 4.44 9.59
CA LYS A 46 -15.93 3.97 8.70
C LYS A 46 -15.92 4.83 7.44
N PHE A 47 -16.22 4.22 6.30
CA PHE A 47 -16.35 4.92 5.03
C PHE A 47 -17.34 6.08 5.14
N ASP A 48 -16.92 7.25 4.67
CA ASP A 48 -17.71 8.48 4.74
C ASP A 48 -18.50 8.65 3.43
N PHE A 49 -19.78 8.25 3.47
CA PHE A 49 -20.67 8.39 2.33
C PHE A 49 -20.98 9.85 1.99
N ASP A 50 -20.90 10.79 2.93
CA ASP A 50 -21.12 12.19 2.65
C ASP A 50 -19.96 12.77 1.84
N VAL A 51 -18.72 12.37 2.15
CA VAL A 51 -17.53 12.70 1.33
C VAL A 51 -17.68 12.12 -0.07
N TYR A 52 -18.14 10.87 -0.20
CA TYR A 52 -18.41 10.26 -1.50
C TYR A 52 -19.43 11.07 -2.32
N GLN A 53 -20.60 11.39 -1.75
CA GLN A 53 -21.62 12.16 -2.46
C GLN A 53 -21.10 13.54 -2.89
N LYS A 54 -20.41 14.26 -2.00
CA LYS A 54 -19.81 15.57 -2.32
C LYS A 54 -18.74 15.49 -3.39
N SER A 55 -18.00 14.38 -3.48
CA SER A 55 -17.03 14.18 -4.57
C SER A 55 -17.72 14.00 -5.92
N LEU A 56 -18.87 13.32 -5.98
CA LEU A 56 -19.64 13.15 -7.21
C LEU A 56 -20.20 14.47 -7.74
N GLU A 57 -20.55 15.39 -6.83
CA GLU A 57 -21.04 16.73 -7.17
C GLU A 57 -19.95 17.65 -7.77
N ASN A 58 -18.67 17.29 -7.63
CA ASN A 58 -17.54 18.16 -7.99
C ASN A 58 -16.45 17.39 -8.78
N ASP A 59 -16.89 16.72 -9.85
CA ASP A 59 -16.02 15.99 -10.81
C ASP A 59 -15.03 15.00 -10.15
N GLY A 60 -15.42 14.40 -9.02
CA GLY A 60 -14.60 13.45 -8.27
C GLY A 60 -13.60 14.08 -7.29
N ILE A 61 -13.61 15.41 -7.13
CA ILE A 61 -12.65 16.15 -6.28
C ILE A 61 -13.37 16.78 -5.07
N TYR A 62 -12.88 16.56 -3.86
CA TYR A 62 -13.43 17.17 -2.64
C TYR A 62 -12.34 17.58 -1.64
N ASN A 63 -12.43 18.79 -1.10
CA ASN A 63 -11.52 19.28 -0.06
C ASN A 63 -12.08 18.98 1.34
N LEU A 64 -11.36 18.16 2.09
CA LEU A 64 -11.67 17.81 3.47
C LEU A 64 -11.38 18.97 4.43
N PRO A 65 -12.00 18.99 5.63
CA PRO A 65 -11.72 20.02 6.65
C PRO A 65 -10.26 20.11 7.08
N ASN A 66 -9.51 19.01 6.99
CA ASN A 66 -8.06 18.96 7.25
C ASN A 66 -7.21 19.51 6.08
N LYS A 67 -7.86 20.03 5.03
CA LYS A 67 -7.26 20.56 3.79
C LYS A 67 -6.65 19.50 2.87
N ASN A 68 -6.83 18.21 3.16
CA ASN A 68 -6.54 17.18 2.17
C ASN A 68 -7.56 17.25 1.03
N THR A 69 -7.14 16.85 -0.16
CA THR A 69 -8.01 16.77 -1.33
C THR A 69 -8.26 15.31 -1.68
N VAL A 70 -9.49 14.85 -1.51
CA VAL A 70 -9.95 13.60 -2.12
C VAL A 70 -10.03 13.81 -3.63
N TYR A 71 -9.38 12.96 -4.41
CA TYR A 71 -9.40 13.05 -5.87
C TYR A 71 -9.80 11.72 -6.55
N MET A 72 -9.97 10.66 -5.76
CA MET A 72 -10.49 9.38 -6.23
C MET A 72 -11.11 8.64 -5.06
N ILE A 73 -12.36 8.21 -5.18
CA ILE A 73 -13.10 7.52 -4.13
C ILE A 73 -14.11 6.56 -4.73
N SER A 74 -14.25 5.38 -4.15
CA SER A 74 -15.25 4.39 -4.53
C SER A 74 -15.85 3.75 -3.29
N PRO A 75 -17.18 3.66 -3.19
CA PRO A 75 -17.84 3.13 -2.00
C PRO A 75 -17.72 1.61 -1.93
N PRO A 76 -17.67 1.03 -0.73
CA PRO A 76 -17.76 -0.41 -0.54
C PRO A 76 -19.14 -0.93 -0.96
N ASN A 77 -19.18 -2.15 -1.50
CA ASN A 77 -20.39 -2.85 -1.92
C ASN A 77 -20.62 -4.10 -1.03
N PRO A 78 -21.46 -4.02 0.02
CA PRO A 78 -21.73 -5.14 0.92
C PRO A 78 -22.40 -6.34 0.24
N ASP A 79 -23.08 -6.12 -0.88
CA ASP A 79 -23.80 -7.15 -1.63
C ASP A 79 -22.95 -7.79 -2.74
N TYR A 80 -21.68 -7.41 -2.88
CA TYR A 80 -20.81 -7.83 -3.99
C TYR A 80 -20.74 -9.36 -4.16
N GLU A 81 -20.45 -10.10 -3.09
CA GLU A 81 -20.32 -11.56 -3.17
C GLU A 81 -21.63 -12.25 -3.55
N LYS A 82 -22.77 -11.72 -3.07
CA LYS A 82 -24.10 -12.23 -3.44
C LYS A 82 -24.38 -11.97 -4.92
N GLN A 83 -24.11 -10.75 -5.40
CA GLN A 83 -24.31 -10.37 -6.80
C GLN A 83 -23.45 -11.24 -7.73
N LYS A 84 -22.21 -11.52 -7.32
CA LYS A 84 -21.27 -12.40 -8.03
C LYS A 84 -21.76 -13.85 -8.06
N GLU A 85 -22.24 -14.38 -6.93
CA GLU A 85 -22.80 -15.74 -6.88
C GLU A 85 -24.04 -15.86 -7.78
N ASP A 86 -24.95 -14.89 -7.71
CA ASP A 86 -26.16 -14.85 -8.52
C ASP A 86 -25.84 -14.74 -10.02
N SER A 87 -24.81 -13.97 -10.40
CA SER A 87 -24.40 -13.87 -11.81
C SER A 87 -23.81 -15.17 -12.36
N ILE A 88 -23.03 -15.88 -11.53
CA ILE A 88 -22.48 -17.20 -11.88
C ILE A 88 -23.63 -18.20 -12.06
N LYS A 89 -24.60 -18.24 -11.14
CA LYS A 89 -25.79 -19.10 -11.26
C LYS A 89 -26.61 -18.82 -12.52
N ASN A 90 -26.72 -17.54 -12.89
CA ASN A 90 -27.49 -17.11 -14.05
C ASN A 90 -26.72 -17.20 -15.39
N GLY A 91 -25.51 -17.78 -15.39
CA GLY A 91 -24.73 -18.00 -16.61
C GLY A 91 -24.12 -16.75 -17.21
N SER A 92 -23.98 -15.66 -16.43
CA SER A 92 -23.38 -14.39 -16.87
C SER A 92 -22.14 -14.05 -16.04
N PRO A 93 -20.96 -14.59 -16.38
CA PRO A 93 -19.73 -14.35 -15.62
C PRO A 93 -19.08 -12.97 -15.88
N ALA A 94 -19.66 -12.11 -16.73
CA ALA A 94 -18.87 -11.17 -17.53
C ALA A 94 -18.63 -9.74 -16.97
N HIS A 95 -19.04 -9.38 -15.76
CA HIS A 95 -18.88 -7.97 -15.29
C HIS A 95 -18.31 -7.77 -13.88
N PHE A 96 -17.92 -8.84 -13.17
CA PHE A 96 -17.21 -8.67 -11.90
C PHE A 96 -15.71 -8.61 -12.20
N TRP A 97 -15.18 -7.39 -12.32
CA TRP A 97 -13.74 -7.15 -12.22
C TRP A 97 -13.23 -7.75 -10.90
N GLU A 98 -12.01 -8.29 -10.90
CA GLU A 98 -11.34 -8.85 -9.72
C GLU A 98 -11.58 -7.96 -8.50
N GLY A 99 -12.26 -8.49 -7.47
CA GLY A 99 -12.65 -7.71 -6.30
C GLY A 99 -13.37 -8.53 -5.25
N ASP A 100 -13.64 -7.88 -4.12
CA ASP A 100 -14.23 -8.45 -2.89
C ASP A 100 -15.30 -7.52 -2.27
N GLY A 101 -15.76 -6.52 -3.05
CA GLY A 101 -16.69 -5.49 -2.59
C GLY A 101 -16.06 -4.40 -1.72
N SER A 102 -14.73 -4.35 -1.59
CA SER A 102 -14.04 -3.25 -0.92
C SER A 102 -14.25 -1.91 -1.65
N GLY A 103 -14.23 -0.84 -0.85
CA GLY A 103 -14.18 0.54 -1.31
C GLY A 103 -12.80 1.15 -1.03
N PHE A 104 -12.55 2.33 -1.58
CA PHE A 104 -11.28 3.01 -1.39
C PHE A 104 -11.39 4.54 -1.46
N GLN A 105 -10.38 5.23 -0.94
CA GLN A 105 -10.24 6.68 -1.00
C GLN A 105 -8.76 7.08 -1.15
N TYR A 106 -8.48 7.99 -2.09
CA TYR A 106 -7.18 8.63 -2.26
C TYR A 106 -7.26 10.10 -1.87
N GLU A 107 -6.36 10.52 -0.99
CA GLU A 107 -6.26 11.89 -0.49
C GLU A 107 -4.88 12.47 -0.78
N ARG A 108 -4.79 13.59 -1.50
CA ARG A 108 -3.57 14.39 -1.57
C ARG A 108 -3.45 15.25 -0.33
N LEU A 109 -2.28 15.25 0.30
CA LEU A 109 -1.97 16.19 1.37
C LEU A 109 -1.89 17.62 0.82
N PRO A 110 -2.14 18.65 1.66
CA PRO A 110 -1.95 20.03 1.23
C PRO A 110 -0.50 20.28 0.82
N LYS A 111 -0.33 21.15 -0.18
CA LYS A 111 0.99 21.67 -0.57
C LYS A 111 1.73 22.24 0.65
N PRO A 112 3.07 22.05 0.75
CA PRO A 112 3.98 21.59 -0.29
C PRO A 112 4.22 20.06 -0.32
N SER A 113 3.36 19.25 0.30
CA SER A 113 3.54 17.80 0.33
C SER A 113 3.37 17.16 -1.06
N PHE A 114 4.12 16.07 -1.29
CA PHE A 114 3.97 15.17 -2.45
C PHE A 114 3.35 13.83 -2.05
N GLU A 115 2.88 13.72 -0.79
CA GLU A 115 2.28 12.51 -0.28
C GLU A 115 0.81 12.37 -0.69
N THR A 116 0.44 11.13 -0.95
CA THR A 116 -0.94 10.68 -1.12
C THR A 116 -1.25 9.64 -0.06
N ILE A 117 -2.37 9.81 0.66
CA ILE A 117 -2.91 8.80 1.55
C ILE A 117 -3.87 7.95 0.74
N TYR A 118 -3.68 6.64 0.79
CA TYR A 118 -4.63 5.65 0.34
C TYR A 118 -5.31 5.02 1.54
N LYS A 119 -6.63 4.89 1.47
CA LYS A 119 -7.44 4.14 2.42
C LYS A 119 -8.25 3.09 1.67
N GLU A 120 -8.32 1.91 2.24
CA GLU A 120 -9.18 0.84 1.75
C GLU A 120 -10.17 0.45 2.84
N PHE A 121 -11.41 0.22 2.44
CA PHE A 121 -12.53 -0.10 3.31
C PHE A 121 -13.10 -1.44 2.89
N GLY A 122 -13.30 -2.35 3.84
CA GLY A 122 -13.94 -3.62 3.56
C GLY A 122 -15.39 -3.42 3.08
N ALA A 123 -15.99 -4.48 2.55
CA ALA A 123 -17.41 -4.48 2.17
C ALA A 123 -18.35 -4.11 3.34
N ASP A 124 -17.89 -4.29 4.60
CA ASP A 124 -18.57 -3.87 5.83
C ASP A 124 -18.49 -2.35 6.11
N GLY A 125 -17.75 -1.62 5.28
CA GLY A 125 -17.53 -0.18 5.38
C GLY A 125 -16.46 0.24 6.38
N TYR A 126 -15.76 -0.68 7.04
CA TYR A 126 -14.70 -0.33 7.98
C TYR A 126 -13.32 -0.36 7.32
N ILE A 127 -12.47 0.59 7.70
CA ILE A 127 -11.11 0.70 7.18
C ILE A 127 -10.32 -0.59 7.43
N ILE A 128 -9.66 -1.12 6.39
CA ILE A 128 -8.81 -2.31 6.45
C ILE A 128 -7.32 -1.97 6.30
N LYS A 129 -7.00 -0.88 5.58
CA LYS A 129 -5.63 -0.34 5.58
C LYS A 129 -5.61 1.15 5.26
N LYS A 130 -4.54 1.79 5.71
CA LYS A 130 -4.18 3.17 5.41
C LYS A 130 -2.68 3.23 5.12
N GLU A 131 -2.33 3.74 3.96
CA GLU A 131 -0.96 3.74 3.44
C GLU A 131 -0.63 5.12 2.87
N HIS A 132 0.63 5.54 3.01
CA HIS A 132 1.11 6.82 2.49
C HIS A 132 2.06 6.56 1.32
N PHE A 133 1.93 7.31 0.23
CA PHE A 133 2.69 7.11 -1.00
C PHE A 133 3.30 8.42 -1.50
N ILE A 134 4.46 8.32 -2.14
CA ILE A 134 5.03 9.37 -3.00
C ILE A 134 5.15 8.80 -4.43
N GLY A 135 4.77 9.60 -5.42
CA GLY A 135 4.90 9.24 -6.85
C GLY A 135 4.15 7.95 -7.21
N GLN A 136 2.95 7.80 -6.65
CA GLN A 136 1.99 6.69 -6.82
C GLN A 136 2.39 5.33 -6.21
N ASN A 137 3.68 4.97 -6.16
CA ASN A 137 4.08 3.59 -5.86
C ASN A 137 4.99 3.44 -4.64
N THR A 138 5.68 4.48 -4.20
CA THR A 138 6.62 4.37 -3.08
C THR A 138 5.91 4.60 -1.77
N LYS A 139 5.64 3.53 -1.02
CA LYS A 139 5.12 3.65 0.36
C LYS A 139 6.17 4.31 1.27
N VAL A 140 5.74 5.29 2.05
CA VAL A 140 6.57 6.08 2.98
C VAL A 140 5.89 6.19 4.34
N GLY A 141 6.65 6.57 5.38
CA GLY A 141 6.11 6.79 6.71
C GLY A 141 5.51 5.51 7.32
N VAL A 142 4.32 5.63 7.92
CA VAL A 142 3.67 4.50 8.62
C VAL A 142 2.47 3.99 7.82
N SER A 143 2.52 2.72 7.44
CA SER A 143 1.35 1.97 6.96
C SER A 143 0.61 1.34 8.13
N GLU A 144 -0.72 1.46 8.15
CA GLU A 144 -1.60 0.93 9.19
C GLU A 144 -2.53 -0.14 8.58
N TYR A 145 -2.57 -1.34 9.16
CA TYR A 145 -3.43 -2.46 8.73
C TYR A 145 -4.35 -2.87 9.88
N PHE A 146 -5.65 -2.90 9.61
CA PHE A 146 -6.69 -3.08 10.62
C PHE A 146 -7.30 -4.48 10.47
N ASP A 147 -7.38 -5.21 11.58
CA ASP A 147 -8.14 -6.46 11.61
C ASP A 147 -9.64 -6.21 11.89
N LYS A 148 -10.44 -7.28 11.81
CA LYS A 148 -11.90 -7.20 12.06
C LYS A 148 -12.25 -6.75 13.48
N ASN A 149 -11.36 -6.95 14.45
CA ASN A 149 -11.56 -6.59 15.85
C ASN A 149 -11.09 -5.15 16.15
N GLY A 150 -10.50 -4.45 15.18
CA GLY A 150 -9.95 -3.10 15.35
C GLY A 150 -8.51 -3.07 15.86
N ASN A 151 -7.82 -4.21 15.95
CA ASN A 151 -6.39 -4.19 16.22
C ASN A 151 -5.64 -3.65 15.00
N VAL A 152 -4.60 -2.84 15.26
CA VAL A 152 -3.79 -2.20 14.22
C VAL A 152 -2.40 -2.80 14.21
N LYS A 153 -1.96 -3.29 13.06
CA LYS A 153 -0.57 -3.57 12.76
C LYS A 153 0.02 -2.39 12.01
N THR A 154 1.13 -1.84 12.51
CA THR A 154 1.84 -0.75 11.86
C THR A 154 3.13 -1.24 11.22
N ILE A 155 3.48 -0.69 10.07
CA ILE A 155 4.76 -0.92 9.38
C ILE A 155 5.40 0.44 9.13
N ASP A 156 6.63 0.59 9.61
CA ASP A 156 7.47 1.75 9.31
C ASP A 156 8.17 1.50 7.96
N GLU A 157 7.61 2.08 6.91
CA GLU A 157 8.02 1.90 5.52
C GLU A 157 9.39 2.51 5.24
N ASP A 158 9.82 3.51 6.02
CA ASP A 158 11.08 4.22 5.79
C ASP A 158 12.31 3.39 6.19
N LYS A 159 12.10 2.32 6.98
CA LYS A 159 13.14 1.34 7.36
C LYS A 159 13.63 0.48 6.21
N LYS A 160 12.83 0.29 5.15
CA LYS A 160 13.26 -0.51 3.98
C LYS A 160 14.31 0.24 3.15
N CYS A 161 14.24 1.58 3.14
CA CYS A 161 15.16 2.42 2.41
C CYS A 161 16.58 2.34 3.01
N GLY A 162 17.60 2.41 2.14
CA GLY A 162 18.99 2.52 2.57
C GLY A 162 19.32 3.89 3.15
N LYS A 163 20.57 4.35 2.93
CA LYS A 163 20.99 5.71 3.29
C LYS A 163 20.21 6.79 2.52
N ILE A 164 19.83 6.51 1.29
CA ILE A 164 19.05 7.41 0.44
C ILE A 164 17.57 7.27 0.78
N LYS A 165 16.88 8.41 0.85
CA LYS A 165 15.47 8.49 1.21
C LYS A 165 14.63 9.04 0.04
N PRO A 166 13.29 8.86 0.05
CA PRO A 166 12.42 9.36 -1.02
C PRO A 166 12.62 10.86 -1.32
N ILE A 167 12.92 11.67 -0.30
CA ILE A 167 13.20 13.10 -0.48
C ILE A 167 14.40 13.37 -1.39
N ASP A 168 15.40 12.49 -1.43
CA ASP A 168 16.57 12.67 -2.31
C ASP A 168 16.22 12.40 -3.78
N ALA A 169 15.31 11.46 -4.03
CA ALA A 169 14.73 11.26 -5.35
C ALA A 169 13.88 12.48 -5.80
N LEU A 170 13.14 13.10 -4.87
CA LEU A 170 12.42 14.34 -5.17
C LEU A 170 13.37 15.52 -5.45
N LYS A 171 14.48 15.65 -4.71
CA LYS A 171 15.52 16.64 -5.03
C LYS A 171 16.09 16.43 -6.43
N PHE A 172 16.32 15.18 -6.83
CA PHE A 172 16.74 14.89 -8.21
C PHE A 172 15.70 15.38 -9.23
N LEU A 173 14.41 15.13 -9.01
CA LEU A 173 13.34 15.65 -9.86
C LEU A 173 13.29 17.19 -9.90
N GLU A 174 13.56 17.86 -8.78
CA GLU A 174 13.69 19.32 -8.71
C GLU A 174 14.88 19.83 -9.56
N THR A 175 16.03 19.14 -9.54
CA THR A 175 17.17 19.49 -10.42
C THR A 175 16.86 19.33 -11.91
N LYS A 176 15.84 18.53 -12.25
CA LYS A 176 15.32 18.36 -13.61
C LYS A 176 14.19 19.34 -13.95
N GLY A 177 13.80 20.21 -13.01
CA GLY A 177 12.72 21.17 -13.18
C GLY A 177 11.32 20.56 -13.22
N ILE A 178 11.17 19.29 -12.81
CA ILE A 178 9.89 18.58 -12.88
C ILE A 178 8.94 18.98 -11.74
N LEU A 179 9.50 19.34 -10.60
CA LEU A 179 8.74 19.77 -9.42
C LEU A 179 9.49 20.86 -8.65
N ASN A 180 8.81 21.48 -7.70
CA ASN A 180 9.37 22.46 -6.77
C ASN A 180 9.05 22.02 -5.34
N LEU A 181 10.09 21.65 -4.58
CA LEU A 181 9.95 21.13 -3.21
C LEU A 181 9.40 22.17 -2.23
N LYS A 182 9.61 23.45 -2.50
CA LYS A 182 9.16 24.55 -1.64
C LYS A 182 7.68 24.86 -1.84
N THR A 183 7.19 24.82 -3.08
CA THR A 183 5.79 25.15 -3.41
C THR A 183 4.88 23.92 -3.47
N GLY A 184 5.44 22.72 -3.63
CA GLY A 184 4.67 21.49 -3.90
C GLY A 184 4.07 21.46 -5.31
N GLU A 185 4.59 22.27 -6.23
CA GLU A 185 4.15 22.26 -7.62
C GLU A 185 4.87 21.17 -8.42
N VAL A 186 4.13 20.53 -9.31
CA VAL A 186 4.59 19.44 -10.18
C VAL A 186 4.12 19.74 -11.59
N GLN A 187 4.98 19.58 -12.59
CA GLN A 187 4.55 19.60 -13.99
C GLN A 187 3.52 18.50 -14.24
N GLN A 188 2.49 18.80 -15.03
CA GLN A 188 1.51 17.80 -15.45
C GLN A 188 1.84 17.27 -16.85
N THR A 189 1.41 16.05 -17.14
CA THR A 189 1.37 15.47 -18.49
C THR A 189 0.23 16.09 -19.31
N THR A 190 0.16 15.75 -20.60
CA THR A 190 -0.98 16.12 -21.46
C THR A 190 -2.33 15.60 -20.96
N SER A 191 -2.33 14.49 -20.20
CA SER A 191 -3.52 13.92 -19.55
C SER A 191 -3.78 14.42 -18.11
N ASP A 192 -3.21 15.58 -17.72
CA ASP A 192 -3.38 16.17 -16.39
C ASP A 192 -2.96 15.26 -15.21
N GLU A 193 -1.96 14.39 -15.43
CA GLU A 193 -1.32 13.60 -14.38
C GLU A 193 0.01 14.19 -13.95
N ASP A 194 0.43 13.92 -12.72
CA ASP A 194 1.78 14.26 -12.27
C ASP A 194 2.83 13.66 -13.22
N LYS A 195 3.72 14.51 -13.75
CA LYS A 195 4.74 14.15 -14.74
C LYS A 195 5.88 13.31 -14.19
N PHE A 196 5.76 12.81 -12.95
CA PHE A 196 6.71 11.89 -12.37
C PHE A 196 6.03 10.68 -11.74
N GLY A 197 6.78 9.58 -11.66
CA GLY A 197 6.48 8.42 -10.84
C GLY A 197 7.70 8.06 -9.99
N LEU A 198 7.47 7.51 -8.81
CA LEU A 198 8.52 7.07 -7.90
C LEU A 198 8.18 5.67 -7.38
N SER A 199 9.05 4.71 -7.63
CA SER A 199 8.95 3.36 -7.08
C SER A 199 10.21 3.01 -6.30
N PHE A 200 10.07 2.24 -5.23
CA PHE A 200 11.20 1.63 -4.53
C PHE A 200 11.23 0.14 -4.83
N ILE A 201 12.36 -0.36 -5.30
CA ILE A 201 12.57 -1.78 -5.62
C ILE A 201 13.80 -2.30 -4.87
N GLU A 202 13.77 -3.58 -4.51
CA GLU A 202 14.92 -4.31 -3.99
C GLU A 202 15.14 -5.54 -4.86
N GLU A 203 16.25 -5.58 -5.58
CA GLU A 203 16.62 -6.68 -6.46
C GLU A 203 17.93 -7.31 -6.01
N LYS A 204 17.90 -8.60 -5.66
CA LYS A 204 19.10 -9.35 -5.21
C LYS A 204 19.86 -8.66 -4.06
N GLY A 205 19.13 -7.98 -3.16
CA GLY A 205 19.69 -7.23 -2.03
C GLY A 205 20.18 -5.81 -2.37
N HIS A 206 20.06 -5.38 -3.63
CA HIS A 206 20.35 -4.01 -4.05
C HIS A 206 19.06 -3.19 -4.07
N LYS A 207 19.11 -2.02 -3.44
CA LYS A 207 17.97 -1.12 -3.28
C LYS A 207 18.04 0.00 -4.30
N TYR A 208 16.93 0.29 -4.97
CA TYR A 208 16.86 1.37 -5.95
C TYR A 208 15.57 2.19 -5.79
N PHE A 209 15.70 3.49 -5.99
CA PHE A 209 14.57 4.33 -6.38
C PHE A 209 14.51 4.40 -7.90
N VAL A 210 13.41 3.93 -8.46
CA VAL A 210 13.08 4.09 -9.87
C VAL A 210 12.28 5.36 -10.03
N ILE A 211 12.90 6.35 -10.68
CA ILE A 211 12.33 7.67 -10.94
C ILE A 211 11.92 7.72 -12.39
N VAL A 212 10.62 7.85 -12.65
CA VAL A 212 10.08 7.96 -13.99
C VAL A 212 9.70 9.41 -14.24
N ILE A 213 10.19 10.01 -15.33
CA ILE A 213 9.68 11.27 -15.86
C ILE A 213 8.77 10.90 -17.04
N LYS A 214 7.47 11.11 -16.87
CA LYS A 214 6.46 10.89 -17.91
C LYS A 214 6.62 11.95 -19.00
N GLU A 215 6.35 11.61 -20.25
CA GLU A 215 6.52 12.53 -21.39
C GLU A 215 7.92 13.18 -21.44
N GLY A 216 8.95 12.42 -21.06
CA GLY A 216 10.31 12.91 -20.91
C GLY A 216 11.07 13.07 -22.22
N LYS A 217 10.67 12.38 -23.29
CA LYS A 217 11.19 12.55 -24.66
C LYS A 217 10.14 13.24 -25.52
N SER A 218 10.50 14.33 -26.20
CA SER A 218 9.63 14.95 -27.20
C SER A 218 9.30 13.95 -28.31
N TYR A 219 8.04 13.90 -28.74
CA TYR A 219 7.66 13.18 -29.95
C TYR A 219 8.10 14.00 -31.18
N ASP A 220 8.95 13.42 -32.01
CA ASP A 220 9.51 14.02 -33.24
C ASP A 220 8.92 13.40 -34.53
N GLY A 221 7.95 12.49 -34.39
CA GLY A 221 7.29 11.83 -35.51
C GLY A 221 6.21 12.70 -36.19
N PRO A 222 5.68 12.26 -37.35
CA PRO A 222 4.60 12.96 -38.03
C PRO A 222 3.35 13.02 -37.14
N ILE A 223 2.76 14.22 -37.05
CA ILE A 223 1.51 14.47 -36.34
C ILE A 223 0.36 14.08 -37.28
N GLY A 224 -0.32 12.97 -37.01
CA GLY A 224 -1.52 12.55 -37.72
C GLY A 224 -2.77 13.30 -37.26
N ARG A 225 -3.94 13.03 -37.87
CA ARG A 225 -5.23 13.44 -37.29
C ARG A 225 -5.55 12.50 -36.11
N GLY A 226 -5.37 12.99 -34.89
CA GLY A 226 -5.58 12.25 -33.65
C GLY A 226 -4.95 12.98 -32.46
N GLU A 227 -5.09 12.42 -31.26
CA GLU A 227 -4.42 12.92 -30.05
C GLU A 227 -2.88 12.91 -30.27
N PRO A 228 -2.16 13.99 -29.90
CA PRO A 228 -0.71 14.03 -30.06
C PRO A 228 -0.07 12.84 -29.34
N PRO A 229 0.85 12.09 -29.98
CA PRO A 229 1.49 10.96 -29.30
C PRO A 229 2.26 11.46 -28.08
N ALA A 230 1.90 10.95 -26.89
CA ALA A 230 2.57 11.29 -25.66
C ALA A 230 4.08 10.99 -25.77
N GLY A 231 4.90 11.92 -25.29
CA GLY A 231 6.34 11.72 -25.23
C GLY A 231 6.70 10.43 -24.50
N SER A 232 7.75 9.73 -24.92
CA SER A 232 8.17 8.52 -24.21
C SER A 232 8.70 8.85 -22.81
N SER A 233 8.36 8.03 -21.82
CA SER A 233 8.88 8.20 -20.46
C SER A 233 10.38 7.92 -20.38
N ILE A 234 11.07 8.61 -19.46
CA ILE A 234 12.49 8.35 -19.14
C ILE A 234 12.55 7.79 -17.72
N ALA A 235 13.24 6.65 -17.54
CA ALA A 235 13.47 6.04 -16.24
C ALA A 235 14.92 6.22 -15.78
N TYR A 236 15.07 6.66 -14.53
CA TYR A 236 16.33 6.75 -13.82
C TYR A 236 16.33 5.79 -12.63
N TYR A 237 17.48 5.19 -12.36
CA TYR A 237 17.71 4.29 -11.23
C TYR A 237 18.69 4.98 -10.30
N MET A 238 18.20 5.40 -9.14
CA MET A 238 19.01 5.97 -8.06
C MET A 238 19.33 4.87 -7.05
N ASP A 239 20.60 4.58 -6.88
CA ASP A 239 21.07 3.60 -5.91
C ASP A 239 20.72 4.02 -4.48
N GLY A 240 20.09 3.12 -3.73
CA GLY A 240 19.53 3.37 -2.40
C GLY A 240 20.57 3.55 -1.29
N GLU A 241 21.84 3.26 -1.54
CA GLU A 241 22.92 3.39 -0.56
C GLU A 241 23.88 4.56 -0.89
N THR A 242 24.10 4.83 -2.18
CA THR A 242 25.09 5.80 -2.66
C THR A 242 24.46 7.05 -3.27
N GLY A 243 23.22 6.98 -3.74
CA GLY A 243 22.54 8.07 -4.44
C GLY A 243 23.01 8.27 -5.88
N VAL A 244 23.90 7.40 -6.39
CA VAL A 244 24.34 7.44 -7.78
C VAL A 244 23.16 7.16 -8.69
N VAL A 245 22.94 8.04 -9.66
CA VAL A 245 21.84 7.94 -10.63
C VAL A 245 22.36 7.43 -11.96
N THR A 246 21.71 6.39 -12.49
CA THR A 246 21.95 5.87 -13.84
C THR A 246 20.68 5.94 -14.67
N SER A 247 20.80 6.12 -15.98
CA SER A 247 19.68 5.99 -16.93
C SER A 247 19.90 4.77 -17.80
N LYS A 248 18.86 3.96 -18.02
CA LYS A 248 18.86 3.01 -19.14
C LYS A 248 18.54 3.82 -20.41
N LYS A 249 19.45 3.79 -21.38
CA LYS A 249 19.25 4.39 -22.70
C LYS A 249 18.17 3.65 -23.48
#